data_AF-A0A061FTA4-F1
#
_entry.id   AF-A0A061FTA4-F1
#
_cell.length_a   1.000
_cell.length_b   1.000
_cell.length_c   1.000
_cell.angle_alpha   90.00
_cell.angle_beta   90.00
_cell.angle_gamma   90.00
#
_symmetry.space_group_name_H-M   'P 1'
#
loop_
_entity.id
_entity.type
_entity.pdbx_description
1 polymer ?
#
loop_
_entity_poly.entity_id
_entity_poly.type
_entity_poly.pdbx_seq_one_letter_code
_entity_poly.pdbx_strand_id
1 'polypeptide(L)' 'MAGEGAMFKFLRPRLRPQPGDIQAAALWGVAATTTGLWLIQPFDWLKRTFLEKPESK' A
#
# COMPACT_ATOMS: atom_id res chain seq x y z
N MET A 1 -7.40 -14.63 13.03
CA MET A 1 -7.16 -13.16 13.11
C MET A 1 -6.79 -12.79 14.54
N ALA A 2 -5.59 -13.15 15.02
CA ALA A 2 -5.20 -12.96 16.43
C ALA A 2 -4.23 -11.78 16.65
N GLY A 3 -3.76 -11.11 15.58
CA GLY A 3 -2.76 -10.04 15.65
C GLY A 3 -3.32 -8.62 15.64
N GLU A 4 -4.36 -8.33 14.86
CA GLU A 4 -4.86 -6.95 14.66
C GLU A 4 -5.46 -6.31 15.91
N GLY A 5 -6.15 -7.11 16.73
CA GLY A 5 -6.77 -6.59 17.94
C GLY A 5 -5.78 -6.06 18.97
N ALA A 6 -4.49 -6.42 18.91
CA ALA A 6 -3.46 -6.04 19.88
C ALA A 6 -2.63 -4.80 19.48
N MET A 7 -2.54 -4.49 18.18
CA MET A 7 -1.59 -3.48 17.65
C MET A 7 -1.90 -2.05 18.12
N PHE A 8 -3.16 -1.76 18.46
CA PHE A 8 -3.61 -0.42 18.85
C PHE A 8 -4.27 -0.39 20.25
N LYS A 9 -4.11 -1.43 21.07
CA LYS A 9 -4.71 -1.48 22.42
C LYS A 9 -4.20 -0.38 23.34
N PHE A 10 -2.95 0.04 23.15
CA PHE A 10 -2.29 1.11 23.91
C PHE A 10 -2.85 2.51 23.59
N LEU A 11 -3.56 2.67 22.46
CA LEU A 11 -4.25 3.91 22.12
C LEU A 11 -5.60 3.98 22.83
N ARG A 12 -5.99 5.19 23.26
CA ARG A 12 -7.34 5.45 23.78
C ARG A 12 -8.37 4.96 22.75
N PRO A 13 -9.51 4.35 23.15
CA PRO A 13 -10.47 3.75 22.22
C PRO A 13 -10.91 4.66 21.06
N ARG A 14 -11.03 5.97 21.31
CA ARG A 14 -11.40 6.99 20.30
C ARG A 14 -10.30 7.30 19.27
N LEU A 15 -9.07 6.93 19.55
CA LEU A 15 -7.89 7.15 18.68
C LEU A 15 -7.47 5.87 17.96
N ARG A 16 -8.16 4.75 18.18
CA ARG A 16 -7.87 3.50 17.48
C ARG A 16 -8.41 3.62 16.05
N PRO A 17 -7.57 3.39 15.03
CA PRO A 17 -8.05 3.34 13.65
C PRO A 17 -9.13 2.27 13.55
N GLN A 18 -10.30 2.62 12.98
CA GLN A 18 -11.29 1.59 12.72
C GLN A 18 -10.80 0.73 11.55
N PRO A 19 -11.10 -0.57 11.52
CA PRO A 19 -10.75 -1.42 10.37
C PRO A 19 -11.23 -0.83 9.03
N GLY A 20 -12.38 -0.16 9.03
CA GLY A 20 -12.90 0.56 7.86
C GLY A 20 -12.00 1.72 7.42
N ASP A 21 -11.42 2.48 8.35
CA ASP A 21 -10.49 3.57 8.03
C ASP A 21 -9.19 3.03 7.42
N ILE A 22 -8.69 1.90 7.93
CA ILE A 22 -7.50 1.23 7.40
C ILE A 22 -7.78 0.74 5.97
N GLN A 23 -8.93 0.09 5.75
CA GLN A 23 -9.32 -0.38 4.44
C GLN A 23 -9.51 0.79 3.46
N ALA A 24 -10.15 1.87 3.89
CA ALA A 24 -10.31 3.07 3.07
C ALA A 24 -8.96 3.69 2.71
N ALA A 25 -8.04 3.82 3.67
CA ALA A 25 -6.70 4.34 3.43
C ALA A 25 -5.92 3.47 2.42
N ALA A 26 -6.03 2.15 2.53
CA ALA A 26 -5.41 1.23 1.57
C ALA A 26 -6.00 1.42 0.17
N LEU A 27 -7.34 1.50 0.04
CA LEU A 27 -8.01 1.70 -1.24
C LEU A 27 -7.67 3.04 -1.88
N TRP A 28 -7.69 4.12 -1.10
CA TRP A 28 -7.30 5.45 -1.57
C TRP A 28 -5.81 5.51 -1.94
N GLY A 29 -4.95 4.80 -1.22
CA GLY A 29 -3.53 4.66 -1.56
C GLY A 29 -3.32 3.95 -2.91
N VAL A 30 -4.04 2.86 -3.15
CA VAL A 30 -4.02 2.15 -4.45
C VAL A 30 -4.53 3.06 -5.56
N ALA A 31 -5.63 3.77 -5.34
CA ALA A 31 -6.18 4.70 -6.33
C ALA A 31 -5.17 5.80 -6.68
N ALA A 32 -4.63 6.49 -5.67
CA ALA A 32 -3.65 7.56 -5.87
C ALA A 32 -2.39 7.07 -6.60
N THR A 33 -1.85 5.91 -6.20
CA THR A 33 -0.68 5.31 -6.84
C THR A 33 -0.98 4.95 -8.30
N THR A 34 -2.14 4.35 -8.57
CA THR A 34 -2.57 3.97 -9.92
C THR A 34 -2.74 5.21 -10.80
N THR A 35 -3.37 6.28 -10.29
CA THR A 35 -3.50 7.55 -11.00
C THR A 35 -2.14 8.19 -11.27
N GLY A 36 -1.23 8.19 -10.31
CA GLY A 36 0.14 8.69 -10.50
C GLY A 36 0.90 7.93 -11.60
N LEU A 37 0.81 6.59 -11.59
CA LEU A 37 1.37 5.75 -12.65
C LEU A 37 0.74 6.06 -14.01
N TRP A 38 -0.58 6.27 -14.06
CA TRP A 38 -1.28 6.61 -15.30
C TRP A 38 -0.91 8.00 -15.84
N LEU A 39 -0.66 8.99 -14.97
CA LEU A 39 -0.28 10.34 -15.39
C LEU A 39 1.17 10.41 -15.89
N ILE A 40 2.12 9.82 -15.16
CA ILE A 40 3.55 9.91 -15.47
C ILE A 40 3.95 8.90 -16.56
N GLN A 41 3.16 7.84 -16.75
CA GLN A 41 3.42 6.74 -17.69
C GLN A 41 4.84 6.14 -17.57
N PRO A 42 5.38 5.81 -16.38
CA PRO A 42 6.79 5.41 -16.21
C PRO A 42 7.03 3.92 -16.53
N PHE A 43 6.31 3.34 -17.49
CA PHE A 43 6.23 1.88 -17.66
C PHE A 43 7.55 1.24 -18.10
N ASP A 44 8.36 1.91 -18.90
CA ASP A 44 9.65 1.35 -19.34
C ASP A 44 10.66 1.28 -18.19
N TRP A 45 10.67 2.30 -17.32
CA TRP A 45 11.44 2.24 -16.09
C TRP A 45 10.92 1.13 -15.16
N LEU A 46 9.59 0.97 -15.05
CA LEU A 46 8.99 -0.05 -14.19
C LEU A 46 9.37 -1.47 -14.64
N LYS A 47 9.35 -1.74 -15.95
CA LYS A 47 9.78 -3.02 -16.53
C LYS A 47 11.21 -3.36 -16.16
N ARG A 48 12.14 -2.42 -16.37
CA ARG A 48 13.56 -2.59 -16.02
C ARG A 48 13.78 -2.79 -14.53
N THR A 49 13.00 -2.11 -13.70
CA THR A 49 13.20 -2.13 -12.24
C THR A 49 12.66 -3.39 -11.58
N PHE A 50 11.51 -3.90 -12.02
CA PHE A 50 10.79 -4.96 -11.30
C PHE A 50 10.49 -6.22 -12.12
N LEU A 51 10.50 -6.16 -13.46
CA LEU A 51 10.07 -7.27 -14.32
C LEU A 51 11.23 -7.94 -15.06
N GLU A 52 12.28 -7.19 -15.38
CA GLU A 52 13.51 -7.75 -15.93
C GLU A 52 14.24 -8.53 -14.84
N LYS A 53 14.47 -9.83 -15.08
CA LYS A 53 15.29 -10.64 -14.19
C LYS A 53 16.74 -10.13 -14.27
N PRO A 54 17.47 -10.03 -13.14
CA PRO A 54 18.91 -9.87 -13.21
C PRO A 54 19.46 -11.05 -14.02
N GLU A 55 20.24 -10.77 -15.05
CA GLU A 55 20.88 -11.83 -15.83
C GLU A 55 21.67 -12.72 -14.88
N SER A 56 21.30 -14.00 -14.85
CA SER A 56 22.03 -15.02 -14.10
C SER A 56 23.37 -15.21 -14.80
N LYS A 57 24.38 -14.46 -14.34
CA LYS A 57 25.78 -14.72 -14.69
C LYS A 57 26.30 -15.95 -13.97
#